data_AF-A0A3B0VUB3-F1
#
_entry.id   AF-A0A3B0VUB3-F1
#
_cell.length_a   1.000
_cell.length_b   1.000
_cell.length_c   1.000
_cell.angle_alpha   90.00
_cell.angle_beta   90.00
_cell.angle_gamma   90.00
#
_symmetry.space_group_name_H-M   'P 1'
#
loop_
_entity.id
_entity.type
_entity.pdbx_description
1 polymer ?
#
loop_
_entity_poly.entity_id
_entity_poly.type
_entity_poly.pdbx_seq_one_letter_code
_entity_poly.pdbx_strand_id
1 'polypeptide(L)'
;MAKMSPPPVKKKISKEKGATDIEKVISSAKSKEPMAQTPPDAIKPLQLKIPEGRKNEFKAYAAMRGRSMNALFLDMFEEYKDNHH
;
A
#
# COMPACT_ATOMS: atom_id res chain seq x y z
N MET A 1 8.12 30.26 59.51
CA MET A 1 7.75 31.32 58.55
C MET A 1 8.76 31.33 57.42
N ALA A 2 8.35 31.66 56.18
CA ALA A 2 9.19 32.05 55.04
C ALA A 2 10.20 30.99 54.49
N LYS A 3 10.73 31.10 53.26
CA LYS A 3 10.23 31.65 51.96
C LYS A 3 11.07 31.01 50.82
N MET A 4 10.44 30.76 49.67
CA MET A 4 10.93 30.85 48.27
C MET A 4 12.42 30.53 47.90
N SER A 5 12.60 29.65 46.91
CA SER A 5 13.83 29.41 46.09
C SER A 5 14.14 30.58 45.10
N PRO A 6 15.20 30.56 44.22
CA PRO A 6 16.27 29.57 43.94
C PRO A 6 17.70 30.12 44.26
N PRO A 7 18.75 30.32 43.40
CA PRO A 7 18.97 30.26 41.92
C PRO A 7 20.16 29.29 41.50
N PRO A 8 21.12 29.50 40.53
CA PRO A 8 21.44 28.42 39.55
C PRO A 8 22.91 28.18 39.02
N VAL A 9 23.10 27.10 38.22
CA VAL A 9 23.83 27.05 36.91
C VAL A 9 25.37 26.75 36.74
N LYS A 10 25.66 25.67 35.96
CA LYS A 10 26.73 25.41 34.92
C LYS A 10 28.16 24.85 35.19
N LYS A 11 28.64 24.12 34.14
CA LYS A 11 30.02 23.66 33.75
C LYS A 11 30.56 22.40 34.48
N LYS A 12 31.40 21.51 33.88
CA LYS A 12 32.25 21.53 32.66
C LYS A 12 32.02 20.32 31.69
N ILE A 13 32.93 20.13 30.71
CA ILE A 13 32.83 19.34 29.45
C ILE A 13 33.93 18.26 29.35
N SER A 14 33.61 17.09 28.80
CA SER A 14 34.49 16.22 27.97
C SER A 14 33.61 15.19 27.23
N LYS A 15 33.38 15.25 25.91
CA LYS A 15 34.25 14.89 24.76
C LYS A 15 34.71 13.41 24.70
N GLU A 16 34.16 12.70 23.70
CA GLU A 16 34.85 11.84 22.70
C GLU A 16 35.66 10.60 23.19
N LYS A 17 35.71 9.45 22.49
CA LYS A 17 35.19 8.99 21.17
C LYS A 17 35.24 7.44 21.10
N GLY A 18 34.54 6.83 20.14
CA GLY A 18 35.03 5.61 19.47
C GLY A 18 34.51 4.22 19.93
N ALA A 19 33.26 3.89 19.58
CA ALA A 19 32.78 2.49 19.46
C ALA A 19 31.73 2.30 18.34
N THR A 20 31.57 3.30 17.47
CA THR A 20 30.42 3.49 16.57
C THR A 20 30.60 2.81 15.21
N ASP A 21 30.73 1.48 15.20
CA ASP A 21 30.82 0.69 13.95
C ASP A 21 29.90 -0.54 13.94
N ILE A 22 29.85 -1.30 15.05
CA ILE A 22 29.05 -2.54 15.12
C ILE A 22 27.56 -2.30 14.86
N GLU A 23 26.98 -1.25 15.44
CA GLU A 23 25.57 -0.86 15.24
C GLU A 23 25.25 -0.50 13.77
N LYS A 24 26.25 0.02 13.03
CA LYS A 24 26.09 0.43 11.63
C LYS A 24 26.06 -0.77 10.68
N VAL A 25 26.77 -1.85 11.03
CA VAL A 25 26.68 -3.13 10.28
C VAL A 25 25.31 -3.76 10.51
N ILE A 26 24.87 -3.89 11.78
CA ILE A 26 23.59 -4.53 12.13
C ILE A 26 22.40 -3.81 11.48
N SER A 27 22.40 -2.47 11.47
CA SER A 27 21.32 -1.67 10.87
C SER A 27 21.24 -1.75 9.34
N SER A 28 22.29 -2.24 8.66
CA SER A 28 22.24 -2.52 7.21
C SER A 28 21.60 -3.87 6.87
N ALA A 29 21.58 -4.81 7.82
CA ALA A 29 21.02 -6.16 7.64
C ALA A 29 19.50 -6.21 7.83
N LYS A 30 18.76 -5.24 7.27
CA LYS A 30 17.29 -5.33 7.23
C LYS A 30 16.91 -6.45 6.27
N SER A 31 16.58 -7.61 6.85
CA SER A 31 16.21 -8.82 6.15
C SER A 31 15.23 -8.53 5.00
N LYS A 32 15.54 -9.04 3.80
CA LYS A 32 14.53 -9.14 2.75
C LYS A 32 13.47 -10.11 3.27
N GLU A 33 12.25 -9.62 3.44
CA GLU A 33 11.11 -10.46 3.79
C GLU A 33 11.06 -11.66 2.84
N PRO A 34 10.79 -12.88 3.33
CA PRO A 34 10.69 -14.05 2.47
C PRO A 34 9.65 -13.73 1.40
N MET A 35 10.07 -13.73 0.13
CA MET A 35 9.19 -13.36 -0.98
C MET A 35 8.02 -14.33 -0.98
N ALA A 36 6.86 -13.85 -0.51
CA ALA A 36 5.66 -14.66 -0.41
C ALA A 36 5.37 -15.24 -1.79
N GLN A 37 5.42 -16.56 -1.90
CA GLN A 37 5.00 -17.26 -3.10
C GLN A 37 3.47 -17.09 -3.21
N THR A 38 3.05 -15.97 -3.81
CA THR A 38 1.68 -15.84 -4.29
C THR A 38 1.40 -17.05 -5.17
N PRO A 39 0.31 -17.79 -4.92
CA PRO A 39 -0.11 -18.87 -5.80
C PRO A 39 -0.17 -18.36 -7.26
N PRO A 40 0.22 -19.18 -8.25
CA PRO A 40 0.20 -18.75 -9.65
C PRO A 40 -1.21 -18.29 -10.09
N ASP A 41 -2.26 -18.85 -9.50
CA ASP A 41 -3.68 -18.47 -9.67
C ASP A 41 -4.20 -17.44 -8.64
N ALA A 42 -3.34 -16.57 -8.11
CA ALA A 42 -3.80 -15.43 -7.30
C ALA A 42 -4.64 -14.46 -8.16
N ILE A 43 -5.98 -14.54 -8.05
CA ILE A 43 -6.93 -13.68 -8.78
C ILE A 43 -6.63 -12.20 -8.48
N LYS A 44 -6.08 -11.49 -9.47
CA LYS A 44 -5.74 -10.06 -9.36
C LYS A 44 -6.97 -9.20 -9.70
N PRO A 45 -7.47 -8.36 -8.77
CA PRO A 45 -8.64 -7.52 -9.04
C PRO A 45 -8.30 -6.42 -10.05
N LEU A 46 -8.92 -6.46 -11.24
CA LEU A 46 -8.72 -5.49 -12.30
C LEU A 46 -9.57 -4.23 -12.06
N GLN A 47 -8.92 -3.08 -11.83
CA GLN A 47 -9.61 -1.79 -11.66
C GLN A 47 -9.77 -1.07 -13.00
N LEU A 48 -10.96 -1.16 -13.59
CA LEU A 48 -11.29 -0.49 -14.86
C LEU A 48 -11.66 0.99 -14.64
N LYS A 49 -10.96 1.90 -15.34
CA LYS A 49 -11.32 3.33 -15.41
C LYS A 49 -12.38 3.56 -16.48
N ILE A 50 -13.65 3.55 -16.08
CA ILE A 50 -14.79 3.78 -16.98
C ILE A 50 -15.20 5.26 -16.96
N PRO A 51 -15.19 5.98 -18.11
CA PRO A 51 -15.68 7.35 -18.18
C PRO A 51 -17.16 7.47 -17.77
N GLU A 52 -17.51 8.51 -17.03
CA GLU A 52 -18.80 8.57 -16.31
C GLU A 52 -20.03 8.53 -17.22
N GLY A 53 -19.98 9.13 -18.42
CA GLY A 53 -21.07 9.05 -19.40
C GLY A 53 -21.44 7.60 -19.73
N ARG A 54 -20.43 6.77 -20.09
CA ARG A 54 -20.63 5.36 -20.42
C ARG A 54 -20.86 4.46 -19.20
N LYS A 55 -20.46 4.88 -18.00
CA LYS A 55 -20.70 4.15 -16.74
C LYS A 55 -22.20 3.95 -16.48
N ASN A 56 -23.05 4.88 -16.89
CA ASN A 56 -24.50 4.76 -16.75
C ASN A 56 -25.12 3.82 -17.80
N GLU A 57 -24.59 3.78 -19.02
CA GLU A 57 -24.98 2.81 -20.06
C GLU A 57 -24.73 1.37 -19.58
N PHE A 58 -23.51 1.07 -19.08
CA PHE A 58 -23.18 -0.25 -18.54
C PHE A 58 -24.05 -0.65 -17.33
N LYS A 59 -24.42 0.32 -16.46
CA LYS A 59 -25.36 0.07 -15.36
C LYS A 59 -26.75 -0.30 -15.87
N ALA A 60 -27.30 0.47 -16.82
CA ALA A 60 -28.62 0.22 -17.38
C ALA A 60 -28.67 -1.13 -18.10
N TYR A 61 -27.65 -1.45 -18.90
CA TYR A 61 -27.54 -2.71 -19.62
C TYR A 61 -27.40 -3.93 -18.69
N ALA A 62 -26.62 -3.81 -17.62
CA ALA A 62 -26.53 -4.84 -16.59
C ALA A 62 -27.88 -5.07 -15.88
N ALA A 63 -28.57 -3.98 -15.51
CA ALA A 63 -29.89 -4.03 -14.88
C ALA A 63 -30.97 -4.65 -15.79
N MET A 64 -30.98 -4.30 -17.09
CA MET A 64 -31.89 -4.91 -18.09
C MET A 64 -31.67 -6.43 -18.24
N ARG A 65 -30.43 -6.90 -18.04
CA ARG A 65 -30.09 -8.34 -18.03
C ARG A 65 -30.24 -9.01 -16.66
N GLY A 66 -30.65 -8.28 -15.61
CA GLY A 66 -30.71 -8.78 -14.23
C GLY A 66 -29.34 -9.18 -13.64
N ARG A 67 -28.23 -8.67 -14.21
CA ARG A 67 -26.86 -9.03 -13.84
C ARG A 67 -26.15 -7.89 -13.10
N SER A 68 -25.08 -8.22 -12.38
CA SER A 68 -24.15 -7.21 -11.86
C SER A 68 -23.24 -6.68 -12.97
N MET A 69 -22.71 -5.46 -12.81
CA MET A 69 -21.71 -4.92 -13.75
C MET A 69 -20.47 -5.83 -13.87
N ASN A 70 -20.08 -6.51 -12.79
CA ASN A 70 -18.92 -7.41 -12.83
C ASN A 70 -19.20 -8.67 -13.67
N ALA A 71 -20.40 -9.27 -13.55
CA ALA A 71 -20.80 -10.38 -14.40
C ALA A 71 -20.85 -9.95 -15.88
N LEU A 72 -21.45 -8.78 -16.16
CA LEU A 72 -21.49 -8.21 -17.51
C LEU A 72 -20.08 -8.02 -18.11
N PHE A 73 -19.10 -7.53 -17.33
CA PHE A 73 -17.74 -7.35 -17.85
C PHE A 73 -16.97 -8.66 -18.05
N LEU A 74 -17.32 -9.74 -17.34
CA LEU A 74 -16.80 -11.07 -17.62
C LEU A 74 -17.41 -11.63 -18.91
N ASP A 75 -18.75 -11.57 -19.04
CA ASP A 75 -19.48 -11.96 -20.27
C ASP A 75 -18.87 -11.28 -21.52
N MET A 76 -18.67 -9.96 -21.44
CA MET A 76 -18.10 -9.16 -22.53
C MET A 76 -16.62 -9.44 -22.79
N PHE A 77 -15.85 -9.92 -21.81
CA PHE A 77 -14.43 -10.26 -21.99
C PHE A 77 -14.25 -11.64 -22.63
N GLU A 78 -15.14 -12.58 -22.33
CA GLU A 78 -15.23 -13.87 -23.01
C GLU A 78 -15.62 -13.65 -24.49
N GLU A 79 -16.70 -12.92 -24.75
CA GLU A 79 -17.13 -12.54 -26.11
C GLU A 79 -16.05 -11.75 -26.87
N TYR A 80 -15.30 -10.87 -26.20
CA TYR A 80 -14.20 -10.14 -26.84
C TYR A 80 -13.08 -11.08 -27.31
N LYS A 81 -12.65 -12.05 -26.47
CA LYS A 81 -11.61 -13.02 -26.83
C LYS A 81 -11.99 -13.82 -28.07
N ASP A 82 -13.18 -14.41 -28.07
CA ASP A 82 -13.62 -15.33 -29.11
C ASP A 82 -13.75 -14.64 -30.49
N ASN A 83 -13.91 -13.31 -30.51
CA ASN A 83 -13.96 -12.47 -31.71
C ASN A 83 -12.62 -11.78 -32.09
N HIS A 84 -11.55 -11.92 -31.29
CA HIS A 84 -10.26 -11.22 -31.50
C HIS A 84 -9.04 -12.13 -31.27
N HIS A 85 -9.10 -13.37 -31.78
CA HIS A 85 -7.98 -14.31 -31.87
C HIS A 85 -7.33 -14.29 -33.27
#